data_AF-A0A7J2KEZ6-F1
#
_entry.id   AF-A0A7J2KEZ6-F1
#
_cell.length_a   1.000
_cell.length_b   1.000
_cell.length_c   1.000
_cell.angle_alpha   90.00
_cell.angle_beta   90.00
_cell.angle_gamma   90.00
#
_symmetry.space_group_name_H-M   'P 1'
#
loop_
_entity.id
_entity.type
_entity.pdbx_description
1 polymer ?
#
loop_
_entity_poly.entity_id
_entity_poly.type
_entity_poly.pdbx_seq_one_letter_code
_entity_poly.pdbx_strand_id
1 'polypeptide(L)'
;MFEAKEAKSSYTYFSGALIIPPNQTSRFKVPLKIIDEHSGELKAIALARSKYSSASISVNGVKVFSLSTLSDLEEIQIENIMVKPDNEVEVKHEIFKENTIKKPLNISTFILASTKILRPHIKIKSIRIVSEGKEPRLLVKIANTGKSCPDKLWLLLIDTGIIVSRLKLPCLKPGEERDIELPFKTQLKVRQHLLSLRTVWTKLSRVYSEEVRLVNISTS
;
A
#
# COMPACT_ATOMS: atom_id res chain seq x y z
N MET A 1 -15.18 -1.17 -17.34
CA MET A 1 -14.20 -2.22 -16.99
C MET A 1 -12.98 -1.99 -17.85
N PHE A 2 -11.80 -1.92 -17.24
CA PHE A 2 -10.53 -1.73 -17.91
C PHE A 2 -9.69 -2.98 -17.70
N GLU A 3 -9.13 -3.51 -18.78
CA GLU A 3 -8.29 -4.69 -18.75
C GLU A 3 -6.92 -4.37 -19.34
N ALA A 4 -5.88 -4.76 -18.62
CA ALA A 4 -4.52 -4.85 -19.08
C ALA A 4 -4.04 -6.29 -18.82
N LYS A 5 -2.92 -6.68 -19.44
CA LYS A 5 -2.39 -8.06 -19.36
C LYS A 5 -2.30 -8.63 -17.95
N GLU A 6 -2.01 -7.79 -16.95
CA GLU A 6 -1.79 -8.19 -15.56
C GLU A 6 -2.66 -7.44 -14.55
N ALA A 7 -3.67 -6.70 -15.04
CA ALA A 7 -4.59 -5.96 -14.19
C ALA A 7 -5.98 -5.90 -14.79
N LYS A 8 -6.99 -6.12 -13.95
CA LYS A 8 -8.38 -5.83 -14.26
C LYS A 8 -8.88 -4.83 -13.24
N SER A 9 -9.59 -3.80 -13.70
CA SER A 9 -10.26 -2.86 -12.83
C SER A 9 -11.66 -2.52 -13.32
N SER A 10 -12.53 -2.26 -12.37
CA SER A 10 -13.81 -1.63 -12.58
C SER A 10 -13.98 -0.60 -11.51
N TYR A 11 -14.50 0.56 -11.86
CA TYR A 11 -14.76 1.61 -10.89
C TYR A 11 -16.01 2.38 -11.26
N THR A 12 -16.62 2.93 -10.23
CA THR A 12 -17.69 3.92 -10.33
C THR A 12 -17.20 5.17 -9.63
N TYR A 13 -17.36 6.30 -10.32
CA TYR A 13 -16.83 7.59 -9.91
C TYR A 13 -17.98 8.59 -9.79
N PHE A 14 -18.03 9.29 -8.66
CA PHE A 14 -18.93 10.41 -8.43
C PHE A 14 -18.11 11.66 -8.13
N SER A 15 -18.47 12.77 -8.77
CA SER A 15 -17.93 14.11 -8.51
C SER A 15 -19.02 15.02 -7.94
N GLY A 16 -18.67 15.89 -7.00
CA GLY A 16 -19.64 16.63 -6.19
C GLY A 16 -20.57 15.67 -5.43
N ALA A 17 -20.02 14.54 -5.00
CA ALA A 17 -20.78 13.33 -4.75
C ALA A 17 -21.88 13.52 -3.69
N LEU A 18 -21.58 14.16 -2.55
CA LEU A 18 -22.55 14.36 -1.47
C LEU A 18 -22.26 15.58 -0.60
N ILE A 19 -23.34 16.21 -0.13
CA ILE A 19 -23.34 17.16 0.99
C ILE A 19 -24.14 16.52 2.12
N ILE A 20 -23.51 16.30 3.27
CA ILE A 20 -24.12 15.60 4.40
C ILE A 20 -24.27 16.58 5.55
N PRO A 21 -25.51 16.94 5.92
CA PRO A 21 -25.74 17.84 7.04
C PRO A 21 -25.14 17.31 8.36
N PRO A 22 -24.86 18.20 9.32
CA PRO A 22 -24.47 17.83 10.67
C PRO A 22 -25.42 16.81 11.31
N ASN A 23 -24.87 15.78 11.95
CA ASN A 23 -25.62 14.73 12.66
C ASN A 23 -26.60 13.96 11.76
N GLN A 24 -26.34 13.91 10.45
CA GLN A 24 -27.13 13.14 9.50
C GLN A 24 -26.34 12.00 8.88
N THR A 25 -27.09 11.10 8.28
CA THR A 25 -26.59 9.95 7.53
C THR A 25 -27.14 10.03 6.13
N SER A 26 -26.28 9.84 5.13
CA SER A 26 -26.70 9.67 3.75
C SER A 26 -26.42 8.25 3.28
N ARG A 27 -27.35 7.71 2.49
CA ARG A 27 -27.25 6.38 1.89
C ARG A 27 -27.46 6.47 0.39
N PHE A 28 -26.63 5.79 -0.36
CA PHE A 28 -26.73 5.74 -1.81
C PHE A 28 -26.21 4.42 -2.35
N LYS A 29 -26.73 4.04 -3.51
CA LYS A 29 -26.36 2.82 -4.22
C LYS A 29 -25.26 3.09 -5.21
N VAL A 30 -24.24 2.23 -5.20
CA VAL A 30 -23.10 2.32 -6.11
C VAL A 30 -23.04 1.03 -6.93
N PRO A 31 -23.50 1.07 -8.20
CA PRO A 31 -23.35 -0.08 -9.09
C PRO A 31 -21.87 -0.28 -9.39
N LEU A 32 -21.40 -1.53 -9.38
CA LEU A 32 -20.02 -1.87 -9.66
C LEU A 32 -19.93 -3.23 -10.33
N LYS A 33 -19.21 -3.34 -11.45
CA LYS A 33 -18.84 -4.65 -11.99
C LYS A 33 -17.74 -5.27 -11.12
N ILE A 34 -18.05 -6.35 -10.40
CA ILE A 34 -17.09 -7.02 -9.52
C ILE A 34 -16.08 -7.82 -10.35
N ILE A 35 -14.80 -7.69 -10.01
CA ILE A 35 -13.74 -8.58 -10.51
C ILE A 35 -13.46 -9.68 -9.49
N ASP A 36 -13.41 -9.33 -8.22
CA ASP A 36 -13.22 -10.21 -7.08
C ASP A 36 -13.90 -9.58 -5.86
N GLU A 37 -14.59 -10.37 -5.04
CA GLU A 37 -15.43 -9.86 -3.94
C GLU A 37 -14.62 -9.12 -2.86
N HIS A 38 -13.35 -9.51 -2.66
CA HIS A 38 -12.47 -8.94 -1.63
C HIS A 38 -11.46 -7.93 -2.21
N SER A 39 -11.64 -7.52 -3.46
CA SER A 39 -10.74 -6.58 -4.13
C SER A 39 -11.30 -5.17 -4.20
N GLY A 40 -12.22 -4.82 -3.31
CA GLY A 40 -12.80 -3.49 -3.22
C GLY A 40 -11.77 -2.46 -2.73
N GLU A 41 -11.71 -1.32 -3.40
CA GLU A 41 -10.96 -0.14 -2.98
C GLU A 41 -11.93 1.05 -2.94
N LEU A 42 -11.90 1.83 -1.87
CA LEU A 42 -12.65 3.08 -1.74
C LEU A 42 -11.68 4.24 -1.67
N LYS A 43 -11.92 5.26 -2.48
CA LYS A 43 -11.23 6.55 -2.38
C LYS A 43 -12.24 7.67 -2.29
N ALA A 44 -12.07 8.55 -1.33
CA ALA A 44 -12.92 9.73 -1.20
C ALA A 44 -12.11 10.95 -0.77
N ILE A 45 -12.55 12.12 -1.21
CA ILE A 45 -12.05 13.39 -0.71
C ILE A 45 -13.18 14.01 0.09
N ALA A 46 -12.93 14.18 1.40
CA ALA A 46 -13.88 14.73 2.34
C ALA A 46 -13.42 16.12 2.79
N LEU A 47 -14.34 17.06 2.85
CA LEU A 47 -14.11 18.43 3.28
C LEU A 47 -15.00 18.72 4.48
N ALA A 48 -14.39 18.94 5.65
CA ALA A 48 -15.10 19.18 6.90
C ALA A 48 -14.53 20.42 7.60
N ARG A 49 -15.32 21.48 7.68
CA ARG A 49 -14.86 22.76 8.24
C ARG A 49 -15.00 22.83 9.77
N SER A 50 -14.72 21.74 10.48
CA SER A 50 -14.82 21.67 11.95
C SER A 50 -14.01 20.52 12.54
N LYS A 51 -13.07 20.85 13.43
CA LYS A 51 -12.32 19.86 14.25
C LYS A 51 -13.19 19.02 15.19
N TYR A 52 -14.46 19.41 15.37
CA TYR A 52 -15.43 18.66 16.18
C TYR A 52 -16.32 17.75 15.35
N SER A 53 -16.02 17.61 14.06
CA SER A 53 -16.69 16.71 13.14
C SER A 53 -16.04 15.32 13.19
N SER A 54 -16.86 14.28 13.09
CA SER A 54 -16.45 12.92 12.79
C SER A 54 -17.21 12.40 11.59
N ALA A 55 -16.55 11.56 10.81
CA ALA A 55 -17.18 10.83 9.71
C ALA A 55 -16.95 9.34 9.87
N SER A 56 -17.94 8.55 9.49
CA SER A 56 -17.76 7.13 9.25
C SER A 56 -18.40 6.73 7.93
N ILE A 57 -17.77 5.77 7.26
CA ILE A 57 -18.26 5.20 6.00
C ILE A 57 -18.46 3.71 6.22
N SER A 58 -19.64 3.23 5.85
CA SER A 58 -19.97 1.81 5.80
C SER A 58 -20.29 1.41 4.36
N VAL A 59 -19.84 0.23 3.97
CA VAL A 59 -20.14 -0.38 2.67
C VAL A 59 -20.81 -1.72 2.94
N ASN A 60 -22.00 -1.93 2.39
CA ASN A 60 -22.81 -3.13 2.58
C ASN A 60 -23.03 -3.48 4.06
N GLY A 61 -23.28 -2.47 4.89
CA GLY A 61 -23.46 -2.60 6.35
C GLY A 61 -22.19 -2.77 7.17
N VAL A 62 -21.02 -2.92 6.54
CA VAL A 62 -19.73 -3.05 7.23
C VAL A 62 -19.05 -1.70 7.29
N LYS A 63 -18.71 -1.23 8.50
CA LYS A 63 -17.94 0.00 8.69
C LYS A 63 -16.51 -0.20 8.17
N VAL A 64 -16.13 0.55 7.15
CA VAL A 64 -14.80 0.49 6.50
C VAL A 64 -13.92 1.67 6.88
N PHE A 65 -14.52 2.76 7.36
CA PHE A 65 -13.82 3.97 7.76
C PHE A 65 -14.44 4.58 9.01
N SER A 66 -13.60 5.16 9.86
CA SER A 66 -14.02 6.06 10.92
C SER A 66 -12.89 7.01 11.22
N LEU A 67 -13.19 8.30 11.26
CA LEU A 67 -12.25 9.32 11.70
C LEU A 67 -12.97 10.26 12.65
N SER A 68 -12.47 10.31 13.88
CA SER A 68 -12.77 11.37 14.83
C SER A 68 -11.90 12.58 14.49
N THR A 69 -12.45 13.79 14.64
CA THR A 69 -11.75 15.06 14.39
C THR A 69 -11.27 15.22 12.96
N LEU A 70 -12.19 15.48 12.04
CA LEU A 70 -11.85 15.81 10.66
C LEU A 70 -11.17 17.19 10.59
N SER A 71 -10.09 17.30 9.81
CA SER A 71 -9.54 18.57 9.37
C SER A 71 -10.29 19.11 8.14
N ASP A 72 -9.88 20.29 7.65
CA ASP A 72 -10.56 20.97 6.53
C ASP A 72 -10.63 20.11 5.25
N LEU A 73 -9.60 19.28 5.00
CA LEU A 73 -9.50 18.39 3.84
C LEU A 73 -8.90 17.05 4.27
N GLU A 74 -9.62 15.97 3.99
CA GLU A 74 -9.21 14.60 4.29
C GLU A 74 -9.22 13.75 3.02
N GLU A 75 -8.09 13.09 2.75
CA GLU A 75 -8.00 12.04 1.73
C GLU A 75 -8.24 10.68 2.39
N ILE A 76 -9.31 10.02 1.97
CA ILE A 76 -9.72 8.71 2.46
C ILE A 76 -9.33 7.68 1.41
N GLN A 77 -8.45 6.74 1.77
CA GLN A 77 -8.12 5.58 0.95
C GLN A 77 -8.20 4.32 1.78
N ILE A 78 -9.02 3.37 1.32
CA ILE A 78 -9.28 2.09 2.00
C ILE A 78 -9.21 0.98 0.96
N GLU A 79 -8.54 -0.11 1.30
CA GLU A 79 -8.37 -1.28 0.43
C GLU A 79 -8.96 -2.53 1.09
N ASN A 80 -9.18 -3.59 0.29
CA ASN A 80 -9.70 -4.89 0.72
C ASN A 80 -11.14 -4.85 1.28
N ILE A 81 -11.98 -3.99 0.71
CA ILE A 81 -13.40 -3.90 1.05
C ILE A 81 -14.17 -5.01 0.32
N MET A 82 -15.16 -5.59 1.01
CA MET A 82 -16.10 -6.52 0.39
C MET A 82 -17.11 -5.76 -0.49
N VAL A 83 -17.08 -6.03 -1.80
CA VAL A 83 -17.94 -5.35 -2.79
C VAL A 83 -18.89 -6.33 -3.48
N LYS A 84 -20.07 -5.82 -3.86
CA LYS A 84 -21.19 -6.51 -4.51
C LYS A 84 -21.55 -5.78 -5.83
N PRO A 85 -22.48 -6.29 -6.67
CA PRO A 85 -22.80 -5.63 -7.94
C PRO A 85 -23.56 -4.31 -7.71
N ASP A 86 -24.35 -4.26 -6.64
CA ASP A 86 -25.06 -3.08 -6.15
C ASP A 86 -24.64 -2.87 -4.68
N ASN A 87 -23.77 -1.89 -4.44
CA ASN A 87 -23.24 -1.63 -3.11
C ASN A 87 -24.05 -0.55 -2.42
N GLU A 88 -24.49 -0.82 -1.20
CA GLU A 88 -25.03 0.23 -0.35
C GLU A 88 -23.88 0.92 0.37
N VAL A 89 -23.73 2.22 0.13
CA VAL A 89 -22.77 3.05 0.83
C VAL A 89 -23.52 3.96 1.79
N GLU A 90 -23.12 3.92 3.05
CA GLU A 90 -23.61 4.80 4.10
C GLU A 90 -22.48 5.72 4.55
N VAL A 91 -22.73 7.03 4.56
CA VAL A 91 -21.81 8.01 5.13
C VAL A 91 -22.54 8.73 6.25
N LYS A 92 -21.98 8.62 7.45
CA LYS A 92 -22.50 9.27 8.66
C LYS A 92 -21.58 10.40 9.07
N HIS A 93 -22.16 11.55 9.34
CA HIS A 93 -21.47 12.73 9.84
C HIS A 93 -22.03 13.10 11.21
N GLU A 94 -21.16 13.23 12.21
CA GLU A 94 -21.53 13.63 13.57
C GLU A 94 -20.70 14.84 14.00
N ILE A 95 -21.29 15.72 14.81
CA ILE A 95 -20.60 16.81 15.48
C ILE A 95 -20.83 16.64 16.98
N PHE A 96 -19.76 16.33 17.71
CA PHE A 96 -19.84 15.91 19.12
C PHE A 96 -19.83 17.09 20.12
N LYS A 97 -19.75 18.33 19.65
CA LYS A 97 -19.78 19.54 20.52
C LYS A 97 -20.95 20.44 20.16
N GLU A 98 -21.93 20.54 21.04
CA GLU A 98 -23.20 21.25 20.80
C GLU A 98 -23.03 22.73 20.45
N ASN A 99 -22.13 23.44 21.14
CA ASN A 99 -21.91 24.88 20.99
C ASN A 99 -20.93 25.24 19.86
N THR A 100 -20.79 24.40 18.84
CA THR A 100 -19.90 24.65 17.70
C THR A 100 -20.66 24.93 16.42
N ILE A 101 -20.00 25.63 15.50
CA ILE A 101 -20.60 25.91 14.19
C ILE A 101 -20.83 24.58 13.47
N LYS A 102 -22.10 24.26 13.23
CA LYS A 102 -22.53 23.03 12.58
C LYS A 102 -22.44 23.20 11.07
N LYS A 103 -21.31 22.80 10.47
CA LYS A 103 -21.09 22.85 9.01
C LYS A 103 -21.23 21.45 8.40
N PRO A 104 -21.76 21.32 7.17
CA PRO A 104 -21.89 20.03 6.52
C PRO A 104 -20.53 19.41 6.19
N LEU A 105 -20.54 18.09 6.03
CA LEU A 105 -19.46 17.32 5.43
C LEU A 105 -19.68 17.27 3.92
N ASN A 106 -18.71 17.71 3.13
CA ASN A 106 -18.78 17.62 1.67
C ASN A 106 -17.87 16.50 1.18
N ILE A 107 -18.43 15.51 0.50
CA ILE A 107 -17.66 14.50 -0.23
C ILE A 107 -17.55 15.01 -1.67
N SER A 108 -16.39 15.58 -2.02
CA SER A 108 -16.17 16.16 -3.34
C SER A 108 -15.94 15.08 -4.40
N THR A 109 -15.25 14.01 -4.03
CA THR A 109 -14.97 12.87 -4.89
C THR A 109 -15.25 11.59 -4.13
N PHE A 110 -15.89 10.63 -4.80
CA PHE A 110 -16.09 9.29 -4.29
C PHE A 110 -15.84 8.27 -5.40
N ILE A 111 -14.97 7.30 -5.13
CA ILE A 111 -14.61 6.22 -6.04
C ILE A 111 -14.77 4.92 -5.27
N LEU A 112 -15.61 4.04 -5.79
CA LEU A 112 -15.59 2.63 -5.41
C LEU A 112 -15.07 1.84 -6.60
N ALA A 113 -14.03 1.05 -6.37
CA ALA A 113 -13.39 0.25 -7.38
C ALA A 113 -13.29 -1.21 -6.94
N SER A 114 -13.30 -2.13 -7.89
CA SER A 114 -12.87 -3.52 -7.72
C SER A 114 -11.63 -3.68 -8.60
N THR A 115 -10.48 -3.97 -8.01
CA THR A 115 -9.21 -4.01 -8.75
C THR A 115 -8.43 -5.28 -8.42
N LYS A 116 -8.10 -6.08 -9.44
CA LYS A 116 -7.24 -7.25 -9.31
C LYS A 116 -5.98 -7.06 -10.11
N ILE A 117 -4.84 -7.14 -9.43
CA ILE A 117 -3.50 -6.99 -10.03
C ILE A 117 -2.71 -8.25 -9.73
N LEU A 118 -2.10 -8.85 -10.75
CA LEU A 118 -1.07 -9.87 -10.55
C LEU A 118 0.19 -9.16 -10.02
N ARG A 119 0.57 -9.46 -8.78
CA ARG A 119 1.69 -8.78 -8.12
C ARG A 119 2.96 -9.65 -8.11
N PRO A 120 4.14 -9.06 -8.39
CA PRO A 120 5.41 -9.66 -8.01
C PRO A 120 5.54 -9.70 -6.48
N HIS A 121 6.29 -10.65 -5.95
CA HIS A 121 6.62 -10.73 -4.53
C HIS A 121 8.06 -11.21 -4.38
N ILE A 122 8.96 -10.26 -4.13
CA ILE A 122 10.40 -10.51 -4.13
C ILE A 122 10.85 -10.77 -2.70
N LYS A 123 11.20 -12.03 -2.42
CA LYS A 123 11.60 -12.49 -1.11
C LYS A 123 13.11 -12.65 -1.06
N ILE A 124 13.73 -12.20 0.04
CA ILE A 124 15.13 -12.52 0.34
C ILE A 124 15.15 -13.90 1.01
N LYS A 125 15.72 -14.91 0.33
CA LYS A 125 15.74 -16.31 0.78
C LYS A 125 16.88 -16.59 1.75
N SER A 126 18.07 -16.08 1.44
CA SER A 126 19.25 -16.27 2.28
C SER A 126 20.24 -15.13 2.05
N ILE A 127 20.99 -14.81 3.10
CA ILE A 127 22.08 -13.84 3.08
C ILE A 127 23.29 -14.54 3.69
N ARG A 128 24.44 -14.45 3.03
CA ARG A 128 25.73 -14.92 3.55
C ARG A 128 26.76 -13.83 3.38
N ILE A 129 27.62 -13.68 4.38
CA ILE A 129 28.73 -12.74 4.33
C ILE A 129 29.97 -13.52 3.97
N VAL A 130 30.58 -13.22 2.82
CA VAL A 130 31.89 -13.78 2.47
C VAL A 130 32.93 -12.72 2.79
N SER A 131 33.83 -13.07 3.71
CA SER A 131 34.91 -12.18 4.19
C SER A 131 36.30 -12.62 3.73
N GLU A 132 36.39 -13.62 2.86
CA GLU A 132 37.67 -14.10 2.33
C GLU A 132 38.13 -13.16 1.20
N GLY A 133 39.04 -12.23 1.52
CA GLY A 133 39.60 -11.26 0.57
C GLY A 133 39.80 -9.85 1.15
N LYS A 134 40.22 -8.90 0.30
CA LYS A 134 40.46 -7.49 0.69
C LYS A 134 39.16 -6.69 0.94
N GLU A 135 38.04 -7.08 0.32
CA GLU A 135 36.73 -6.44 0.51
C GLU A 135 35.64 -7.47 0.82
N PRO A 136 34.83 -7.26 1.87
CA PRO A 136 33.73 -8.17 2.17
C PRO A 136 32.57 -8.01 1.18
N ARG A 137 31.87 -9.11 0.94
CA ARG A 137 30.74 -9.17 0.01
C ARG A 137 29.56 -9.91 0.62
N LEU A 138 28.35 -9.49 0.27
CA LEU A 138 27.12 -10.21 0.59
C LEU A 138 26.73 -11.09 -0.59
N LEU A 139 26.59 -12.38 -0.34
CA LEU A 139 25.90 -13.29 -1.25
C LEU A 139 24.44 -13.38 -0.82
N VAL A 140 23.56 -12.88 -1.67
CA VAL A 140 22.12 -12.76 -1.41
C VAL A 140 21.40 -13.62 -2.44
N LYS A 141 20.57 -14.53 -1.96
CA LYS A 141 19.61 -15.23 -2.81
C LYS A 141 18.26 -14.54 -2.71
N ILE A 142 17.74 -14.07 -3.84
CA ILE A 142 16.38 -13.52 -3.94
C ILE A 142 15.51 -14.41 -4.83
N ALA A 143 14.21 -14.42 -4.57
CA ALA A 143 13.24 -15.19 -5.33
C ALA A 143 11.98 -14.37 -5.60
N ASN A 144 11.42 -14.46 -6.80
CA ASN A 144 10.07 -13.94 -7.05
C ASN A 144 9.04 -15.03 -6.76
N THR A 145 8.44 -14.97 -5.58
CA THR A 145 7.37 -15.87 -5.14
C THR A 145 5.97 -15.38 -5.54
N GLY A 146 5.89 -14.26 -6.27
CA GLY A 146 4.64 -13.69 -6.75
C GLY A 146 4.18 -14.27 -8.08
N LYS A 147 3.14 -13.65 -8.66
CA LYS A 147 2.48 -14.10 -9.90
C LYS A 147 2.77 -13.24 -11.12
N SER A 148 3.64 -12.23 -10.99
CA SER A 148 4.00 -11.28 -12.06
C SER A 148 5.48 -10.91 -11.98
N CYS A 149 6.05 -10.41 -13.08
CA CYS A 149 7.39 -9.80 -13.08
C CYS A 149 7.29 -8.33 -12.59
N PRO A 150 8.27 -7.82 -11.81
CA PRO A 150 8.33 -6.42 -11.42
C PRO A 150 8.76 -5.53 -12.59
N ASP A 151 8.21 -4.32 -12.69
CA ASP A 151 8.59 -3.38 -13.76
C ASP A 151 10.01 -2.82 -13.52
N LYS A 152 10.36 -2.63 -12.24
CA LYS A 152 11.71 -2.26 -11.77
C LYS A 152 12.00 -2.98 -10.47
N LEU A 153 13.25 -3.36 -10.25
CA LEU A 153 13.72 -4.04 -9.05
C LEU A 153 15.08 -3.48 -8.61
N TRP A 154 15.20 -3.21 -7.32
CA TRP A 154 16.44 -2.80 -6.67
C TRP A 154 16.70 -3.61 -5.41
N LEU A 155 17.98 -3.80 -5.13
CA LEU A 155 18.49 -4.29 -3.86
C LEU A 155 19.27 -3.16 -3.19
N LEU A 156 18.89 -2.85 -1.95
CA LEU A 156 19.47 -1.76 -1.17
C LEU A 156 20.13 -2.34 0.08
N LEU A 157 21.37 -1.95 0.35
CA LEU A 157 22.00 -2.13 1.65
C LEU A 157 21.84 -0.84 2.43
N ILE A 158 21.31 -0.95 3.64
CA ILE A 158 20.97 0.17 4.52
C ILE A 158 21.75 0.02 5.82
N ASP A 159 22.42 1.09 6.25
CA ASP A 159 23.09 1.20 7.55
C ASP A 159 22.38 2.28 8.36
N THR A 160 21.72 1.92 9.47
CA THR A 160 21.02 2.88 10.35
C THR A 160 20.07 3.85 9.62
N GLY A 161 19.38 3.38 8.59
CA GLY A 161 18.45 4.17 7.78
C GLY A 161 19.08 4.89 6.58
N ILE A 162 20.40 4.85 6.43
CA ILE A 162 21.12 5.44 5.29
C ILE A 162 21.39 4.36 4.24
N ILE A 163 21.03 4.62 2.99
CA ILE A 163 21.36 3.71 1.86
C ILE A 163 22.86 3.81 1.58
N VAL A 164 23.59 2.75 1.87
CA VAL A 164 25.06 2.67 1.68
C VAL A 164 25.46 1.95 0.39
N SER A 165 24.57 1.12 -0.17
CA SER A 165 24.74 0.51 -1.48
C SER A 165 23.39 0.31 -2.17
N ARG A 166 23.38 0.47 -3.49
CA ARG A 166 22.19 0.32 -4.34
C ARG A 166 22.56 -0.42 -5.60
N LEU A 167 21.88 -1.54 -5.86
CA LEU A 167 22.02 -2.32 -7.07
C LEU A 167 20.68 -2.40 -7.80
N LYS A 168 20.64 -1.98 -9.07
CA LYS A 168 19.49 -2.23 -9.94
C LYS A 168 19.59 -3.64 -10.50
N LEU A 169 18.53 -4.42 -10.36
CA LEU A 169 18.49 -5.80 -10.82
C LEU A 169 17.63 -5.95 -12.09
N PRO A 170 17.90 -6.96 -12.93
CA PRO A 170 17.01 -7.31 -14.02
C PRO A 170 15.65 -7.79 -13.49
N CYS A 171 14.63 -7.80 -14.35
CA CYS A 171 13.33 -8.40 -14.03
C CYS A 171 13.54 -9.85 -13.57
N LEU A 172 12.83 -10.24 -12.51
CA LEU A 172 12.84 -11.59 -11.96
C LEU A 172 11.47 -12.22 -12.24
N LYS A 173 11.40 -13.23 -13.10
CA LYS A 173 10.14 -13.85 -13.50
C LYS A 173 9.49 -14.60 -12.32
N PRO A 174 8.17 -14.82 -12.33
CA PRO A 174 7.52 -15.67 -11.32
C PRO A 174 8.22 -17.03 -11.17
N GLY A 175 8.56 -17.41 -9.95
CA GLY A 175 9.29 -18.64 -9.62
C GLY A 175 10.81 -18.59 -9.84
N GLU A 176 11.35 -17.53 -10.45
CA GLU A 176 12.79 -17.39 -10.67
C GLU A 176 13.51 -17.02 -9.37
N GLU A 177 14.66 -17.65 -9.16
CA GLU A 177 15.62 -17.31 -8.11
C GLU A 177 16.90 -16.77 -8.73
N ARG A 178 17.58 -15.88 -8.01
CA ARG A 178 18.87 -15.35 -8.44
C ARG A 178 19.78 -15.12 -7.25
N ASP A 179 21.01 -15.60 -7.40
CA ASP A 179 22.12 -15.27 -6.50
C ASP A 179 22.75 -13.95 -6.95
N ILE A 180 22.97 -13.06 -5.99
CA ILE A 180 23.45 -11.71 -6.21
C ILE A 180 24.60 -11.47 -5.25
N GLU A 181 25.69 -10.95 -5.81
CA GLU A 181 26.82 -10.48 -5.05
C GLU A 181 26.73 -8.96 -4.88
N LEU A 182 26.72 -8.49 -3.63
CA LEU A 182 26.70 -7.08 -3.30
C LEU A 182 27.98 -6.73 -2.51
N PRO A 183 28.93 -5.98 -3.11
CA PRO A 183 30.11 -5.53 -2.40
C PRO A 183 29.75 -4.46 -1.37
N PHE A 184 30.45 -4.44 -0.24
CA PHE A 184 30.29 -3.39 0.77
C PHE A 184 31.61 -3.08 1.48
N LYS A 185 31.71 -1.86 2.03
CA LYS A 185 32.94 -1.39 2.67
C LYS A 185 33.24 -2.18 3.95
N THR A 186 34.50 -2.54 4.17
CA THR A 186 34.98 -3.28 5.36
C THR A 186 34.57 -2.66 6.68
N GLN A 187 34.47 -1.33 6.76
CA GLN A 187 34.04 -0.60 7.96
C GLN A 187 32.62 -0.99 8.43
N LEU A 188 31.74 -1.37 7.52
CA LEU A 188 30.37 -1.79 7.83
C LEU A 188 30.32 -3.20 8.43
N LYS A 189 31.42 -3.97 8.34
CA LYS A 189 31.53 -5.32 8.93
C LYS A 189 31.40 -5.29 10.45
N VAL A 190 31.91 -4.26 11.11
CA VAL A 190 31.85 -4.11 12.57
C VAL A 190 30.42 -3.79 13.04
N ARG A 191 29.61 -3.22 12.15
CA ARG A 191 28.23 -2.79 12.40
C ARG A 191 27.19 -3.69 11.74
N GLN A 192 27.52 -4.96 11.46
CA GLN A 192 26.64 -5.91 10.77
C GLN A 192 25.23 -6.00 11.37
N HIS A 193 25.11 -5.91 12.70
CA HIS A 193 23.82 -5.95 13.41
C HIS A 193 22.91 -4.74 13.12
N LEU A 194 23.48 -3.64 12.60
CA LEU A 194 22.78 -2.41 12.22
C LEU A 194 22.46 -2.36 10.72
N LEU A 195 22.95 -3.35 9.96
CA LEU A 195 22.71 -3.42 8.52
C LEU A 195 21.37 -4.12 8.23
N SER A 196 20.65 -3.60 7.25
CA SER A 196 19.51 -4.26 6.65
C SER A 196 19.59 -4.28 5.13
N LEU A 197 19.02 -5.33 4.56
CA LEU A 197 18.92 -5.53 3.13
C LEU A 197 17.45 -5.36 2.74
N ARG A 198 17.18 -4.43 1.83
CA ARG A 198 15.82 -4.13 1.36
C ARG A 198 15.72 -4.37 -0.14
N THR A 199 14.81 -5.25 -0.53
CA THR A 199 14.35 -5.33 -1.92
C THR A 199 13.25 -4.31 -2.14
N VAL A 200 13.36 -3.50 -3.19
CA VAL A 200 12.34 -2.52 -3.58
C VAL A 200 11.95 -2.78 -5.02
N TRP A 201 10.65 -2.86 -5.31
CA TRP A 201 10.18 -3.09 -6.67
C TRP A 201 8.94 -2.28 -6.99
N THR A 202 8.69 -2.08 -8.28
CA THR A 202 7.48 -1.40 -8.76
C THR A 202 6.62 -2.32 -9.58
N LYS A 203 5.30 -2.14 -9.49
CA LYS A 203 4.34 -2.70 -10.44
C LYS A 203 3.22 -1.72 -10.68
N LEU A 204 2.96 -1.35 -11.94
CA LEU A 204 1.88 -0.44 -12.33
C LEU A 204 1.90 0.87 -11.50
N SER A 205 3.09 1.48 -11.42
CA SER A 205 3.37 2.69 -10.64
C SER A 205 3.20 2.58 -9.11
N ARG A 206 2.81 1.42 -8.57
CA ARG A 206 2.85 1.15 -7.12
C ARG A 206 4.24 0.66 -6.71
N VAL A 207 4.73 1.11 -5.55
CA VAL A 207 6.04 0.73 -4.98
C VAL A 207 5.82 -0.25 -3.84
N TYR A 208 6.64 -1.30 -3.78
CA TYR A 208 6.62 -2.32 -2.76
C TYR A 208 8.03 -2.55 -2.24
N SER A 209 8.14 -3.02 -1.00
CA SER A 209 9.42 -3.42 -0.44
C SER A 209 9.31 -4.53 0.59
N GLU A 210 10.38 -5.28 0.72
CA GLU A 210 10.61 -6.26 1.79
C GLU A 210 12.01 -6.02 2.34
N GLU A 211 12.17 -6.13 3.67
CA GLU A 211 13.42 -5.85 4.35
C GLU A 211 13.78 -6.97 5.33
N VAL A 212 15.06 -7.34 5.33
CA VAL A 212 15.64 -8.32 6.24
C VAL A 212 16.85 -7.70 6.92
N ARG A 213 16.89 -7.72 8.26
CA ARG A 213 18.08 -7.33 9.02
C ARG A 213 19.13 -8.44 8.97
N LEU A 214 20.41 -8.08 8.89
CA LEU A 214 21.51 -9.05 8.82
C LEU A 214 21.79 -9.79 10.16
N VAL A 215 20.98 -9.61 11.20
CA VAL A 215 21.13 -10.28 12.50
C VAL A 215 20.77 -11.77 12.46
N ASN A 216 19.95 -12.20 11.49
CA ASN A 216 19.46 -13.59 11.37
C ASN A 216 20.32 -14.47 10.44
N ILE A 217 21.63 -14.21 10.37
CA ILE A 217 22.51 -14.94 9.46
C ILE A 217 23.14 -16.11 10.19
N SER A 218 22.78 -17.33 9.79
CA SER A 218 23.55 -18.53 10.11
C SER A 218 24.90 -18.44 9.43
N THR A 219 25.95 -18.17 10.22
CA THR A 219 27.35 -18.34 9.83
C THR A 219 27.64 -19.84 9.71
N SER A 220 28.11 -20.27 8.54
CA SER A 220 28.72 -21.59 8.35
C SER A 220 30.16 -21.37 7.93
#